data_AF-A0A7X7D091-F1
#
_entry.id   AF-A0A7X7D091-F1
#
_cell.length_a   1.000
_cell.length_b   1.000
_cell.length_c   1.000
_cell.angle_alpha   90.00
_cell.angle_beta   90.00
_cell.angle_gamma   90.00
#
_symmetry.space_group_name_H-M   'P 1'
#
loop_
_entity.id
_entity.type
_entity.pdbx_description
1 polymer ?
#
loop_
_entity_poly.entity_id
_entity_poly.type
_entity_poly.pdbx_seq_one_letter_code
_entity_poly.pdbx_strand_id
1 'polypeptide(L)'
;GSPMPQKGGMPDFEAMGINLNVGFVLNIIPFLLGLLTIILLVKPLHNRSFQTVVNGGRKTRWGRVFMAALVWIVVSAVWMIYSLKSDPGNFRINNTSTSLIVLAILALTLIPFQAAFEEILFRGYLMQGFAVLARNRWIPIVVTSLLFGLMHGLNPEVQQYGFLTMMPQYIFFGLVFAVLTMFDDGIEMAIGAHAANNIFLSVLITHDDMALQTPALYEQVQIYPWKEFAGLVVMSVVFLVIMAIICRWKDIRKLYARIIVPVVAPEVSDAVDAG
;
A
#
# COMPACT_ATOMS: atom_id res chain seq x y z
N GLY A 1 17.94 1.66 -33.10
CA GLY A 1 18.31 0.42 -32.39
C GLY A 1 17.14 -0.54 -32.43
N SER A 2 17.36 -1.80 -32.08
CA SER A 2 16.25 -2.71 -31.74
C SER A 2 15.39 -2.12 -30.62
N PRO A 3 14.07 -2.39 -30.59
CA PRO A 3 13.24 -2.03 -29.45
C PRO A 3 13.76 -2.70 -28.17
N MET A 4 13.60 -2.05 -27.01
CA MET A 4 13.95 -2.67 -25.74
C MET A 4 13.09 -3.94 -25.54
N PRO A 5 13.68 -5.06 -25.07
CA PRO A 5 12.90 -6.22 -24.66
C PRO A 5 11.83 -5.85 -23.64
N GLN A 6 10.62 -6.39 -23.80
CA GLN A 6 9.50 -6.13 -22.90
C GLN A 6 8.75 -7.41 -22.56
N LYS A 7 8.30 -7.49 -21.31
CA LYS A 7 7.53 -8.59 -20.74
C LYS A 7 6.39 -7.99 -19.92
N GLY A 8 5.14 -8.30 -20.28
CA GLY A 8 3.96 -7.61 -19.74
C GLY A 8 3.90 -6.10 -20.06
N GLY A 9 4.61 -5.61 -21.08
CA GLY A 9 4.72 -4.17 -21.38
C GLY A 9 5.73 -3.41 -20.50
N MET A 10 6.30 -4.04 -19.46
CA MET A 10 7.43 -3.52 -18.70
C MET A 10 8.77 -3.94 -19.33
N PRO A 11 9.89 -3.26 -19.05
CA PRO A 11 11.21 -3.66 -19.50
C PRO A 11 11.57 -5.08 -19.00
N ASP A 12 11.90 -5.99 -19.92
CA ASP A 12 12.29 -7.35 -19.57
C ASP A 12 13.75 -7.36 -19.10
N PHE A 13 13.93 -7.34 -17.78
CA PHE A 13 15.26 -7.34 -17.18
C PHE A 13 16.06 -8.60 -17.54
N GLU A 14 15.45 -9.78 -17.64
CA GLU A 14 16.16 -11.02 -17.97
C GLU A 14 16.66 -11.02 -19.41
N ALA A 15 15.82 -10.61 -20.37
CA ALA A 15 16.22 -10.44 -21.77
C ALA A 15 17.24 -9.31 -21.97
N MET A 16 17.31 -8.33 -21.06
CA MET A 16 18.38 -7.32 -21.00
C MET A 16 19.65 -7.80 -20.28
N GLY A 17 19.69 -9.03 -19.76
CA GLY A 17 20.83 -9.57 -18.99
C GLY A 17 20.97 -8.98 -17.58
N ILE A 18 19.94 -8.30 -17.08
CA ILE A 18 19.89 -7.69 -15.75
C ILE A 18 19.28 -8.69 -14.77
N ASN A 19 19.96 -8.92 -13.65
CA ASN A 19 19.47 -9.79 -12.59
C ASN A 19 18.15 -9.26 -12.00
N LEU A 20 17.12 -10.10 -11.86
CA LEU A 20 15.80 -9.67 -11.36
C LEU A 20 15.83 -9.03 -9.95
N ASN A 21 16.77 -9.40 -9.07
CA ASN A 21 16.91 -8.72 -7.77
C ASN A 21 17.46 -7.29 -7.92
N VAL A 22 18.26 -7.01 -8.97
CA VAL A 22 18.67 -5.65 -9.33
C VAL A 22 17.50 -4.89 -9.95
N GLY A 23 16.74 -5.51 -10.86
CA GLY A 23 15.51 -4.94 -11.42
C GLY A 23 14.49 -4.55 -10.33
N PHE A 24 14.28 -5.42 -9.35
CA PHE A 24 13.49 -5.15 -8.16
C PHE A 24 13.97 -3.90 -7.40
N VAL A 25 15.27 -3.80 -7.09
CA VAL A 25 15.83 -2.62 -6.42
C VAL A 25 15.60 -1.35 -7.23
N LEU A 26 15.83 -1.38 -8.55
CA LEU A 26 15.62 -0.25 -9.43
C LEU A 26 14.15 0.23 -9.41
N ASN A 27 13.19 -0.70 -9.41
CA ASN A 27 11.77 -0.38 -9.32
C ASN A 27 11.36 0.25 -7.97
N ILE A 28 12.10 0.00 -6.87
CA ILE A 28 11.79 0.59 -5.55
C ILE A 28 12.40 2.00 -5.36
N ILE A 29 13.46 2.36 -6.08
CA ILE A 29 14.14 3.67 -5.95
C ILE A 29 13.18 4.89 -6.04
N PRO A 30 12.23 4.97 -7.00
CA PRO A 30 11.29 6.10 -7.08
C PRO A 30 10.49 6.33 -5.80
N PHE A 31 10.09 5.26 -5.11
CA PHE A 31 9.34 5.34 -3.86
C PHE A 31 10.20 5.81 -2.68
N LEU A 32 11.49 5.42 -2.65
CA LEU A 32 12.46 5.92 -1.65
C LEU A 32 12.70 7.43 -1.82
N LEU A 33 12.85 7.89 -3.07
CA LEU A 33 12.99 9.31 -3.40
C LEU A 33 11.71 10.09 -3.06
N GLY A 34 10.54 9.52 -3.36
CA GLY A 34 9.24 10.09 -2.98
C GLY A 34 9.07 10.22 -1.46
N LEU A 35 9.47 9.19 -0.70
CA LEU A 35 9.44 9.20 0.76
C LEU A 35 10.30 10.33 1.34
N LEU A 36 11.55 10.41 0.88
CA LEU A 36 12.49 11.46 1.26
C LEU A 36 11.93 12.85 0.93
N THR A 37 11.37 13.01 -0.27
CA THR A 37 10.75 14.26 -0.74
C THR A 37 9.61 14.70 0.18
N ILE A 38 8.68 13.80 0.53
CA ILE A 38 7.58 14.15 1.45
C ILE A 38 8.11 14.50 2.86
N ILE A 39 9.04 13.72 3.40
CA ILE A 39 9.64 13.98 4.72
C ILE A 39 10.27 15.38 4.78
N LEU A 40 11.02 15.77 3.74
CA LEU A 40 11.68 17.06 3.65
C LEU A 40 10.71 18.23 3.41
N LEU A 41 9.65 18.03 2.61
CA LEU A 41 8.76 19.12 2.19
C LEU A 41 7.55 19.38 3.11
N VAL A 42 7.13 18.43 3.95
CA VAL A 42 5.96 18.62 4.84
C VAL A 42 6.14 19.82 5.79
N LYS A 43 7.32 19.98 6.39
CA LYS A 43 7.60 21.09 7.32
C LYS A 43 7.65 22.46 6.60
N PRO A 44 8.46 22.70 5.55
CA PRO A 44 8.55 24.01 4.91
C PRO A 44 7.27 24.42 4.18
N LEU A 45 6.49 23.49 3.62
CA LEU A 45 5.27 23.83 2.88
C LEU A 45 4.04 24.09 3.78
N HIS A 46 3.96 23.45 4.96
CA HIS A 46 2.74 23.45 5.78
C HIS A 46 2.95 23.78 7.26
N ASN A 47 4.16 24.15 7.67
CA ASN A 47 4.56 24.50 9.04
C ASN A 47 4.11 23.47 10.13
N ARG A 48 4.09 22.18 9.78
CA ARG A 48 3.65 21.07 10.64
C ARG A 48 4.72 19.98 10.71
N SER A 49 4.81 19.29 11.85
CA SER A 49 5.77 18.17 11.99
C SER A 49 5.33 16.97 11.18
N PHE A 50 6.28 16.17 10.69
CA PHE A 50 5.99 14.96 9.91
C PHE A 50 5.11 13.94 10.68
N GLN A 51 5.24 13.85 12.02
CA GLN A 51 4.39 12.96 12.83
C GLN A 51 2.88 13.30 12.74
N THR A 52 2.52 14.54 12.41
CA THR A 52 1.11 14.90 12.15
C THR A 52 0.52 14.13 10.96
N VAL A 53 1.33 13.85 9.94
CA VAL A 53 0.94 13.07 8.75
C VAL A 53 0.72 11.60 9.11
N VAL A 54 1.53 11.06 10.02
CA VAL A 54 1.48 9.64 10.42
C VAL A 54 0.29 9.35 11.33
N ASN A 55 0.10 10.11 12.42
CA ASN A 55 -0.87 9.76 13.46
C ASN A 55 -1.34 10.96 14.31
N GLY A 56 -1.32 12.17 13.75
CA GLY A 56 -1.72 13.39 14.48
C GLY A 56 -0.67 13.93 15.47
N GLY A 57 0.61 13.57 15.31
CA GLY A 57 1.71 14.14 16.11
C GLY A 57 2.13 13.31 17.33
N ARG A 58 1.62 12.09 17.46
CA ARG A 58 1.96 11.16 18.55
C ARG A 58 3.23 10.38 18.21
N LYS A 59 3.85 9.73 19.20
CA LYS A 59 4.95 8.77 18.95
C LYS A 59 4.44 7.61 18.09
N THR A 60 5.23 7.20 17.09
CA THR A 60 4.88 6.11 16.16
C THR A 60 4.56 4.83 16.92
N ARG A 61 3.38 4.26 16.65
CA ARG A 61 2.84 3.11 17.37
C ARG A 61 3.34 1.80 16.74
N TRP A 62 4.65 1.54 16.80
CA TRP A 62 5.32 0.41 16.14
C TRP A 62 4.65 -0.95 16.34
N GLY A 63 4.12 -1.22 17.53
CA GLY A 63 3.35 -2.45 17.79
C GLY A 63 2.16 -2.65 16.85
N ARG A 64 1.52 -1.56 16.38
CA ARG A 64 0.43 -1.62 15.38
C ARG A 64 0.93 -1.96 13.98
N VAL A 65 2.14 -1.52 13.61
CA VAL A 65 2.79 -1.87 12.34
C VAL A 65 3.02 -3.38 12.30
N PHE A 66 3.75 -3.92 13.28
CA PHE A 66 4.11 -5.34 13.32
C PHE A 66 2.90 -6.26 13.51
N MET A 67 1.91 -5.84 14.31
CA MET A 67 0.66 -6.58 14.49
C MET A 67 -0.16 -6.66 13.20
N ALA A 68 -0.36 -5.53 12.50
CA ALA A 68 -1.11 -5.53 11.23
C ALA A 68 -0.37 -6.33 10.15
N ALA A 69 0.96 -6.21 10.09
CA ALA A 69 1.80 -7.01 9.20
C ALA A 69 1.66 -8.51 9.47
N LEU A 70 1.74 -8.95 10.72
CA LEU A 70 1.62 -10.35 11.10
C LEU A 70 0.25 -10.93 10.77
N VAL A 71 -0.85 -10.21 11.09
CA VAL A 71 -2.21 -10.67 10.75
C VAL A 71 -2.37 -10.78 9.24
N TRP A 72 -1.87 -9.81 8.46
CA TRP A 72 -1.93 -9.87 7.00
C TRP A 72 -1.14 -11.07 6.45
N ILE A 73 0.09 -11.31 6.90
CA ILE A 73 0.90 -12.48 6.50
C ILE A 73 0.17 -13.79 6.80
N VAL A 74 -0.45 -13.94 7.98
CA VAL A 74 -1.19 -15.17 8.33
C VAL A 74 -2.40 -15.37 7.43
N VAL A 75 -3.18 -14.31 7.15
CA VAL A 75 -4.33 -14.38 6.24
C VAL A 75 -3.88 -14.71 4.81
N SER A 76 -2.81 -14.09 4.31
CA SER A 76 -2.23 -14.37 3.00
C SER A 76 -1.67 -15.79 2.90
N ALA A 77 -1.02 -16.30 3.93
CA ALA A 77 -0.50 -17.68 3.97
C ALA A 77 -1.64 -18.71 3.91
N VAL A 78 -2.72 -18.49 4.66
CA VAL A 78 -3.92 -19.35 4.61
C VAL A 78 -4.56 -19.31 3.22
N TRP A 79 -4.69 -18.11 2.62
CA TRP A 79 -5.21 -17.97 1.26
C TRP A 79 -4.33 -18.67 0.21
N MET A 80 -3.01 -18.51 0.29
CA MET A 80 -2.06 -19.18 -0.62
C MET A 80 -2.14 -20.71 -0.51
N ILE A 81 -2.23 -21.26 0.70
CA ILE A 81 -2.42 -22.71 0.92
C ILE A 81 -3.75 -23.19 0.32
N TYR A 82 -4.81 -22.37 0.38
CA TYR A 82 -6.08 -22.67 -0.27
C TYR A 82 -5.97 -22.62 -1.80
N SER A 83 -5.31 -21.60 -2.37
CA SER A 83 -5.09 -21.48 -3.82
C SER A 83 -4.29 -22.66 -4.39
N LEU A 84 -3.17 -23.03 -3.75
CA LEU A 84 -2.35 -24.18 -4.13
C LEU A 84 -3.10 -25.51 -4.10
N LYS A 85 -4.11 -25.65 -3.24
CA LYS A 85 -4.93 -26.89 -3.12
C LYS A 85 -6.17 -26.89 -4.02
N SER A 86 -6.77 -25.74 -4.26
CA SER A 86 -7.99 -25.60 -5.08
C SER A 86 -7.69 -25.55 -6.57
N ASP A 87 -6.47 -25.17 -6.95
CA ASP A 87 -6.05 -25.04 -8.35
C ASP A 87 -4.57 -25.45 -8.53
N PRO A 88 -4.20 -26.71 -8.23
CA PRO A 88 -2.81 -27.15 -8.18
C PRO A 88 -2.09 -27.13 -9.54
N GLY A 89 -2.84 -27.13 -10.65
CA GLY A 89 -2.27 -26.98 -11.99
C GLY A 89 -1.86 -25.56 -12.35
N ASN A 90 -2.33 -24.56 -11.59
CA ASN A 90 -2.12 -23.14 -11.87
C ASN A 90 -0.85 -22.54 -11.22
N PHE A 91 -0.17 -23.30 -10.36
CA PHE A 91 1.03 -22.83 -9.66
C PHE A 91 2.20 -23.77 -9.92
N ARG A 92 3.36 -23.20 -10.25
CA ARG A 92 4.61 -23.95 -10.50
C ARG A 92 5.69 -23.44 -9.57
N ILE A 93 6.61 -24.32 -9.15
CA ILE A 93 7.83 -23.88 -8.46
C ILE A 93 8.71 -23.19 -9.49
N ASN A 94 9.02 -21.92 -9.25
CA ASN A 94 9.78 -21.05 -10.14
C ASN A 94 11.25 -20.97 -9.71
N ASN A 95 11.49 -20.59 -8.45
CA ASN A 95 12.84 -20.40 -7.93
C ASN A 95 13.00 -20.95 -6.51
N THR A 96 14.02 -21.77 -6.30
CA THR A 96 14.44 -22.27 -4.98
C THR A 96 15.93 -21.99 -4.70
N SER A 97 16.59 -21.20 -5.54
CA SER A 97 18.00 -20.87 -5.42
C SER A 97 18.25 -19.75 -4.40
N THR A 98 19.53 -19.48 -4.11
CA THR A 98 19.97 -18.40 -3.21
C THR A 98 19.42 -17.01 -3.60
N SER A 99 19.05 -16.78 -4.86
CA SER A 99 18.44 -15.51 -5.28
C SER A 99 17.10 -15.24 -4.59
N LEU A 100 16.35 -16.27 -4.17
CA LEU A 100 15.12 -16.14 -3.37
C LEU A 100 15.41 -15.61 -1.96
N ILE A 101 16.52 -16.03 -1.35
CA ILE A 101 16.95 -15.55 -0.02
C ILE A 101 17.38 -14.09 -0.12
N VAL A 102 18.13 -13.74 -1.17
CA VAL A 102 18.50 -12.34 -1.46
C VAL A 102 17.26 -11.48 -1.70
N LEU A 103 16.29 -11.98 -2.48
CA LEU A 103 15.00 -11.32 -2.71
C LEU A 103 14.24 -11.09 -1.39
N ALA A 104 14.17 -12.09 -0.51
CA ALA A 104 13.48 -11.96 0.78
C ALA A 104 14.14 -10.88 1.67
N ILE A 105 15.48 -10.80 1.68
CA ILE A 105 16.20 -9.75 2.40
C ILE A 105 15.93 -8.36 1.79
N LEU A 106 15.97 -8.24 0.46
CA LEU A 106 15.68 -7.00 -0.26
C LEU A 106 14.22 -6.56 -0.05
N ALA A 107 13.27 -7.48 -0.10
CA ALA A 107 11.85 -7.20 0.15
C ALA A 107 11.63 -6.73 1.60
N LEU A 108 12.15 -7.46 2.59
CA LEU A 108 12.06 -7.10 4.01
C LEU A 108 12.71 -5.75 4.34
N THR A 109 13.72 -5.32 3.58
CA THR A 109 14.43 -4.05 3.82
C THR A 109 13.86 -2.88 3.03
N LEU A 110 13.42 -3.07 1.78
CA LEU A 110 13.03 -1.96 0.90
C LEU A 110 11.52 -1.73 0.80
N ILE A 111 10.70 -2.80 0.78
CA ILE A 111 9.24 -2.68 0.66
C ILE A 111 8.59 -1.90 1.82
N PRO A 112 9.05 -1.99 3.10
CA PRO A 112 8.50 -1.15 4.16
C PRO A 112 8.60 0.35 3.87
N PHE A 113 9.61 0.81 3.13
CA PHE A 113 9.74 2.20 2.71
C PHE A 113 8.84 2.56 1.51
N GLN A 114 8.65 1.64 0.56
CA GLN A 114 7.68 1.80 -0.54
C GLN A 114 6.25 1.91 -0.01
N ALA A 115 5.83 0.93 0.79
CA ALA A 115 4.52 0.95 1.44
C ALA A 115 4.35 2.17 2.36
N ALA A 116 5.39 2.57 3.09
CA ALA A 116 5.36 3.80 3.89
C ALA A 116 5.10 5.04 3.02
N PHE A 117 5.81 5.23 1.90
CA PHE A 117 5.59 6.37 1.00
C PHE A 117 4.12 6.46 0.57
N GLU A 118 3.54 5.36 0.08
CA GLU A 118 2.17 5.37 -0.42
C GLU A 118 1.16 5.64 0.69
N GLU A 119 1.29 5.00 1.85
CA GLU A 119 0.38 5.29 2.96
C GLU A 119 0.54 6.70 3.54
N ILE A 120 1.77 7.23 3.58
CA ILE A 120 2.04 8.61 3.96
C ILE A 120 1.39 9.58 2.97
N LEU A 121 1.51 9.33 1.66
CA LEU A 121 0.92 10.18 0.62
C LEU A 121 -0.61 10.11 0.64
N PHE A 122 -1.19 8.92 0.50
CA PHE A 122 -2.64 8.75 0.33
C PHE A 122 -3.39 8.85 1.66
N ARG A 123 -3.01 8.10 2.69
CA ARG A 123 -3.76 7.96 3.96
C ARG A 123 -3.28 8.94 5.04
N GLY A 124 -2.05 9.43 4.95
CA GLY A 124 -1.51 10.46 5.83
C GLY A 124 -1.82 11.87 5.34
N TYR A 125 -1.34 12.22 4.16
CA TYR A 125 -1.32 13.60 3.66
C TYR A 125 -2.60 13.98 2.91
N LEU A 126 -2.91 13.29 1.80
CA LEU A 126 -4.08 13.59 0.96
C LEU A 126 -5.39 13.39 1.73
N MET A 127 -5.52 12.28 2.47
CA MET A 127 -6.67 12.00 3.33
C MET A 127 -6.96 13.13 4.32
N GLN A 128 -5.94 13.73 4.93
CA GLN A 128 -6.12 14.85 5.84
C GLN A 128 -6.53 16.14 5.10
N GLY A 129 -5.96 16.40 3.92
CA GLY A 129 -6.38 17.53 3.08
C GLY A 129 -7.87 17.43 2.68
N PHE A 130 -8.28 16.29 2.15
CA PHE A 130 -9.69 16.06 1.79
C PHE A 130 -10.62 16.03 3.02
N ALA A 131 -10.15 15.55 4.18
CA ALA A 131 -10.89 15.62 5.44
C ALA A 131 -11.21 17.05 5.90
N VAL A 132 -10.24 17.98 5.76
CA VAL A 132 -10.41 19.40 6.08
C VAL A 132 -11.41 20.06 5.12
N LEU A 133 -11.30 19.79 3.82
CA LEU A 133 -12.19 20.33 2.78
C LEU A 133 -13.63 19.81 2.92
N ALA A 134 -13.79 18.49 3.08
CA ALA A 134 -15.09 17.83 3.09
C ALA A 134 -15.83 17.87 4.43
N ARG A 135 -15.10 18.10 5.53
CA ARG A 135 -15.58 18.06 6.93
C ARG A 135 -16.31 16.76 7.32
N ASN A 136 -16.08 15.69 6.57
CA ASN A 136 -16.61 14.34 6.77
C ASN A 136 -15.53 13.30 6.43
N ARG A 137 -15.75 12.05 6.82
CA ARG A 137 -14.77 10.96 6.65
C ARG A 137 -14.96 10.14 5.36
N TRP A 138 -16.14 10.17 4.74
CA TRP A 138 -16.42 9.35 3.56
C TRP A 138 -15.79 9.89 2.28
N ILE A 139 -15.83 11.21 2.05
CA ILE A 139 -15.16 11.84 0.92
C ILE A 139 -13.65 11.55 0.90
N PRO A 140 -12.87 11.80 1.97
CA PRO A 140 -11.45 11.47 1.94
C PRO A 140 -11.20 9.97 1.72
N ILE A 141 -11.95 9.07 2.36
CA ILE A 141 -11.84 7.61 2.13
C ILE A 141 -12.02 7.28 0.65
N VAL A 142 -13.12 7.70 0.02
CA VAL A 142 -13.43 7.37 -1.38
C VAL A 142 -12.41 8.00 -2.32
N VAL A 143 -12.12 9.29 -2.19
CA VAL A 143 -11.22 10.01 -3.09
C VAL A 143 -9.80 9.44 -3.03
N THR A 144 -9.23 9.18 -1.83
CA THR A 144 -7.88 8.62 -1.76
C THR A 144 -7.80 7.19 -2.28
N SER A 145 -8.89 6.41 -2.17
CA SER A 145 -8.95 5.04 -2.71
C SER A 145 -9.03 5.02 -4.24
N LEU A 146 -9.78 5.98 -4.83
CA LEU A 146 -9.81 6.17 -6.28
C LEU A 146 -8.45 6.66 -6.81
N LEU A 147 -7.82 7.63 -6.15
CA LEU A 147 -6.49 8.12 -6.55
C LEU A 147 -5.40 7.04 -6.41
N PHE A 148 -5.45 6.23 -5.35
CA PHE A 148 -4.57 5.08 -5.17
C PHE A 148 -4.74 4.06 -6.31
N GLY A 149 -5.99 3.72 -6.65
CA GLY A 149 -6.28 2.85 -7.79
C GLY A 149 -5.79 3.42 -9.12
N LEU A 150 -6.03 4.72 -9.38
CA LEU A 150 -5.62 5.39 -10.62
C LEU A 150 -4.10 5.44 -10.80
N MET A 151 -3.32 5.50 -9.71
CA MET A 151 -1.86 5.38 -9.77
C MET A 151 -1.41 4.03 -10.35
N HIS A 152 -2.18 2.96 -10.12
CA HIS A 152 -1.94 1.62 -10.65
C HIS A 152 -2.54 1.40 -12.05
N GLY A 153 -3.24 2.40 -12.62
CA GLY A 153 -3.92 2.28 -13.91
C GLY A 153 -2.99 2.12 -15.13
N LEU A 154 -1.68 2.29 -14.94
CA LEU A 154 -0.63 2.09 -15.95
C LEU A 154 0.13 0.76 -15.76
N ASN A 155 -0.29 -0.08 -14.81
CA ASN A 155 0.37 -1.35 -14.56
C ASN A 155 0.14 -2.37 -15.71
N PRO A 156 1.12 -3.24 -16.02
CA PRO A 156 0.99 -4.40 -16.92
C PRO A 156 -0.33 -5.15 -16.84
N GLU A 157 -0.73 -5.50 -15.62
CA GLU A 157 -1.98 -6.20 -15.29
C GLU A 157 -3.19 -5.50 -15.92
N VAL A 158 -3.23 -4.17 -15.87
CA VAL A 158 -4.33 -3.34 -16.38
C VAL A 158 -4.34 -3.28 -17.90
N GLN A 159 -3.15 -3.28 -18.52
CA GLN A 159 -3.00 -3.35 -19.97
C GLN A 159 -3.45 -4.72 -20.51
N GLN A 160 -3.09 -5.81 -19.81
CA GLN A 160 -3.38 -7.18 -20.21
C GLN A 160 -4.85 -7.57 -20.00
N TYR A 161 -5.38 -7.35 -18.79
CA TYR A 161 -6.71 -7.85 -18.40
C TYR A 161 -7.83 -6.78 -18.49
N GLY A 162 -7.45 -5.54 -18.78
CA GLY A 162 -8.37 -4.42 -19.04
C GLY A 162 -8.69 -3.58 -17.81
N PHE A 163 -8.85 -2.27 -18.06
CA PHE A 163 -9.05 -1.25 -17.02
C PHE A 163 -10.22 -1.56 -16.08
N LEU A 164 -11.42 -1.81 -16.60
CA LEU A 164 -12.60 -2.08 -15.78
C LEU A 164 -12.54 -3.42 -15.02
N THR A 165 -11.65 -4.33 -15.42
CA THR A 165 -11.42 -5.64 -14.79
C THR A 165 -10.48 -5.53 -13.59
N MET A 166 -9.35 -4.85 -13.75
CA MET A 166 -8.30 -4.80 -12.71
C MET A 166 -8.47 -3.64 -11.73
N MET A 167 -8.98 -2.49 -12.16
CA MET A 167 -9.13 -1.32 -11.29
C MET A 167 -9.96 -1.55 -10.01
N PRO A 168 -11.03 -2.38 -9.99
CA PRO A 168 -11.75 -2.71 -8.77
C PRO A 168 -10.85 -3.22 -7.64
N GLN A 169 -9.84 -4.04 -7.93
CA GLN A 169 -8.96 -4.61 -6.90
C GLN A 169 -8.02 -3.56 -6.30
N TYR A 170 -7.42 -2.69 -7.12
CA TYR A 170 -6.53 -1.63 -6.64
C TYR A 170 -7.31 -0.57 -5.86
N ILE A 171 -8.51 -0.18 -6.33
CA ILE A 171 -9.40 0.75 -5.61
C ILE A 171 -9.86 0.14 -4.27
N PHE A 172 -10.18 -1.15 -4.24
CA PHE A 172 -10.61 -1.84 -3.02
C PHE A 172 -9.47 -2.02 -2.01
N PHE A 173 -8.26 -2.37 -2.45
CA PHE A 173 -7.06 -2.34 -1.62
C PHE A 173 -6.80 -0.92 -1.06
N GLY A 174 -6.98 0.08 -1.93
CA GLY A 174 -7.15 1.50 -1.60
C GLY A 174 -8.06 1.73 -0.38
N LEU A 175 -9.29 1.25 -0.49
CA LEU A 175 -10.40 1.40 0.45
C LEU A 175 -10.17 0.71 1.80
N VAL A 176 -9.64 -0.51 1.80
CA VAL A 176 -9.41 -1.31 3.02
C VAL A 176 -8.49 -0.57 3.98
N PHE A 177 -7.35 -0.07 3.49
CA PHE A 177 -6.42 0.68 4.34
C PHE A 177 -6.92 2.11 4.65
N ALA A 178 -7.70 2.73 3.77
CA ALA A 178 -8.35 4.00 4.08
C ALA A 178 -9.35 3.90 5.25
N VAL A 179 -10.16 2.83 5.27
CA VAL A 179 -11.08 2.52 6.39
C VAL A 179 -10.28 2.18 7.66
N LEU A 180 -9.23 1.37 7.54
CA LEU A 180 -8.34 0.99 8.65
C LEU A 180 -7.73 2.23 9.33
N THR A 181 -7.18 3.17 8.55
CA THR A 181 -6.62 4.44 9.04
C THR A 181 -7.66 5.28 9.78
N MET A 182 -8.87 5.40 9.23
CA MET A 182 -9.96 6.20 9.82
C MET A 182 -10.53 5.63 11.13
N PHE A 183 -10.39 4.32 11.35
CA PHE A 183 -10.70 3.68 12.63
C PHE A 183 -9.56 3.79 13.65
N ASP A 184 -8.31 3.59 13.20
CA ASP A 184 -7.13 3.55 14.06
C ASP A 184 -6.56 4.93 14.43
N ASP A 185 -7.01 5.97 13.73
CA ASP A 185 -6.57 7.37 13.90
C ASP A 185 -5.06 7.55 13.55
N GLY A 186 -4.56 6.77 12.60
CA GLY A 186 -3.19 6.83 12.11
C GLY A 186 -2.87 5.74 11.09
N ILE A 187 -1.78 5.91 10.34
CA ILE A 187 -1.43 5.06 9.20
C ILE A 187 -0.58 3.84 9.58
N GLU A 188 -0.17 3.67 10.84
CA GLU A 188 0.79 2.62 11.23
C GLU A 188 0.32 1.20 10.87
N MET A 189 -0.98 0.90 11.01
CA MET A 189 -1.52 -0.40 10.60
C MET A 189 -1.55 -0.58 9.08
N ALA A 190 -1.85 0.49 8.33
CA ALA A 190 -1.89 0.47 6.88
C ALA A 190 -0.48 0.19 6.34
N ILE A 191 0.54 0.88 6.86
CA ILE A 191 1.95 0.64 6.51
C ILE A 191 2.32 -0.83 6.78
N GLY A 192 1.95 -1.36 7.95
CA GLY A 192 2.26 -2.74 8.32
C GLY A 192 1.61 -3.77 7.39
N ALA A 193 0.31 -3.66 7.16
CA ALA A 193 -0.43 -4.58 6.29
C ALA A 193 -0.04 -4.47 4.81
N HIS A 194 0.18 -3.24 4.31
CA HIS A 194 0.64 -3.00 2.94
C HIS A 194 2.06 -3.55 2.72
N ALA A 195 3.00 -3.26 3.63
CA ALA A 195 4.36 -3.81 3.52
C ALA A 195 4.33 -5.35 3.56
N ALA A 196 3.56 -5.94 4.47
CA ALA A 196 3.34 -7.38 4.52
C ALA A 196 2.78 -7.96 3.22
N ASN A 197 1.78 -7.31 2.62
CA ASN A 197 1.21 -7.73 1.34
C ASN A 197 2.27 -7.78 0.24
N ASN A 198 3.00 -6.68 0.06
CA ASN A 198 3.93 -6.54 -1.05
C ASN A 198 5.19 -7.39 -0.85
N ILE A 199 5.64 -7.61 0.39
CA ILE A 199 6.69 -8.60 0.71
C ILE A 199 6.20 -10.02 0.40
N PHE A 200 4.99 -10.37 0.85
CA PHE A 200 4.43 -11.72 0.65
C PHE A 200 4.30 -12.05 -0.83
N LEU A 201 3.72 -11.14 -1.62
CA LEU A 201 3.62 -11.30 -3.08
C LEU A 201 5.01 -11.38 -3.71
N SER A 202 5.87 -10.36 -3.52
CA SER A 202 7.21 -10.32 -4.13
C SER A 202 8.07 -11.55 -3.85
N VAL A 203 7.92 -12.20 -2.68
CA VAL A 203 8.74 -13.37 -2.32
C VAL A 203 8.10 -14.69 -2.77
N LEU A 204 6.76 -14.78 -2.78
CA LEU A 204 6.07 -16.06 -2.99
C LEU A 204 5.42 -16.26 -4.35
N ILE A 205 5.00 -15.19 -5.04
CA ILE A 205 4.23 -15.28 -6.29
C ILE A 205 4.78 -14.28 -7.32
N THR A 206 5.06 -14.77 -8.52
CA THR A 206 5.33 -13.96 -9.72
C THR A 206 4.47 -14.42 -10.89
N HIS A 207 4.23 -13.55 -11.86
CA HIS A 207 3.70 -13.89 -13.18
C HIS A 207 4.14 -12.85 -14.21
N ASP A 208 4.09 -13.21 -15.49
CA ASP A 208 4.61 -12.37 -16.59
C ASP A 208 3.96 -10.98 -16.65
N ASP A 209 2.67 -10.90 -16.33
CA ASP A 209 1.92 -9.63 -16.31
C ASP A 209 2.06 -8.82 -15.00
N MET A 210 3.00 -9.12 -14.09
CA MET A 210 3.17 -8.32 -12.86
C MET A 210 3.94 -7.03 -13.11
N ALA A 211 3.51 -5.94 -12.47
CA ALA A 211 4.31 -4.70 -12.38
C ALA A 211 5.67 -4.91 -11.67
N LEU A 212 5.74 -5.85 -10.73
CA LEU A 212 6.97 -6.23 -10.00
C LEU A 212 7.32 -7.70 -10.26
N GLN A 213 7.85 -7.98 -11.46
CA GLN A 213 8.47 -9.27 -11.77
C GLN A 213 9.68 -9.52 -10.86
N THR A 214 9.71 -10.68 -10.23
CA THR A 214 10.72 -11.08 -9.22
C THR A 214 11.06 -12.56 -9.35
N PRO A 215 12.21 -13.03 -8.85
CA PRO A 215 12.55 -14.45 -8.81
C PRO A 215 11.86 -15.13 -7.61
N ALA A 216 10.54 -14.98 -7.52
CA ALA A 216 9.71 -15.49 -6.43
C ALA A 216 9.62 -17.03 -6.42
N LEU A 217 9.18 -17.59 -5.29
CA LEU A 217 9.10 -19.04 -5.09
C LEU A 217 8.18 -19.75 -6.10
N TYR A 218 6.99 -19.22 -6.33
CA TYR A 218 6.02 -19.76 -7.29
C TYR A 218 5.75 -18.82 -8.46
N GLU A 219 5.54 -19.41 -9.62
CA GLU A 219 4.92 -18.77 -10.79
C GLU A 219 3.43 -19.13 -10.81
N GLN A 220 2.54 -18.14 -11.01
CA GLN A 220 1.13 -18.37 -11.30
C GLN A 220 0.90 -18.33 -12.83
N VAL A 221 0.35 -19.41 -13.38
CA VAL A 221 0.31 -19.65 -14.83
C VAL A 221 -0.88 -18.98 -15.51
N GLN A 222 -2.00 -18.84 -14.83
CA GLN A 222 -3.23 -18.21 -15.30
C GLN A 222 -3.77 -17.26 -14.21
N ILE A 223 -4.06 -16.03 -14.61
CA ILE A 223 -4.64 -15.00 -13.75
C ILE A 223 -6.14 -15.01 -13.95
N TYR A 224 -6.88 -14.98 -12.84
CA TYR A 224 -8.35 -14.96 -12.86
C TYR A 224 -8.82 -13.73 -12.09
N PRO A 225 -8.83 -12.53 -12.70
CA PRO A 225 -9.03 -11.26 -12.00
C PRO A 225 -10.21 -11.21 -11.02
N TRP A 226 -11.37 -11.71 -11.42
CA TRP A 226 -12.55 -11.72 -10.55
C TRP A 226 -12.47 -12.75 -9.39
N LYS A 227 -11.74 -13.86 -9.57
CA LYS A 227 -11.46 -14.87 -8.51
C LYS A 227 -10.46 -14.30 -7.50
N GLU A 228 -9.43 -13.61 -7.99
CA GLU A 228 -8.40 -12.94 -7.17
C GLU A 228 -8.98 -11.74 -6.42
N PHE A 229 -9.79 -10.93 -7.08
CA PHE A 229 -10.54 -9.84 -6.43
C PHE A 229 -11.49 -10.38 -5.34
N ALA A 230 -12.25 -11.45 -5.61
CA ALA A 230 -13.07 -12.09 -4.58
C ALA A 230 -12.23 -12.62 -3.41
N GLY A 231 -11.04 -13.18 -3.68
CA GLY A 231 -10.06 -13.58 -2.68
C GLY A 231 -9.59 -12.42 -1.82
N LEU A 232 -9.20 -11.30 -2.45
CA LEU A 232 -8.80 -10.07 -1.77
C LEU A 232 -9.93 -9.52 -0.88
N VAL A 233 -11.18 -9.56 -1.34
CA VAL A 233 -12.35 -9.18 -0.53
C VAL A 233 -12.48 -10.07 0.71
N VAL A 234 -12.40 -11.40 0.55
CA VAL A 234 -12.47 -12.35 1.68
C VAL A 234 -11.33 -12.13 2.67
N MET A 235 -10.09 -12.05 2.18
CA MET A 235 -8.90 -11.77 2.99
C MET A 235 -9.04 -10.45 3.76
N SER A 236 -9.49 -9.39 3.09
CA SER A 236 -9.64 -8.06 3.69
C SER A 236 -10.74 -8.01 4.75
N VAL A 237 -11.86 -8.72 4.54
CA VAL A 237 -12.93 -8.85 5.55
C VAL A 237 -12.41 -9.60 6.77
N VAL A 238 -11.73 -10.73 6.59
CA VAL A 238 -11.13 -11.50 7.70
C VAL A 238 -10.10 -10.65 8.46
N PHE A 239 -9.21 -9.97 7.75
CA PHE A 239 -8.23 -9.05 8.33
C PHE A 239 -8.91 -7.94 9.15
N LEU A 240 -9.88 -7.21 8.57
CA LEU A 240 -10.57 -6.12 9.25
C LEU A 240 -11.35 -6.60 10.49
N VAL A 241 -11.97 -7.78 10.45
CA VAL A 241 -12.63 -8.39 11.61
C VAL A 241 -11.64 -8.70 12.73
N ILE A 242 -10.50 -9.34 12.41
CA ILE A 242 -9.44 -9.62 13.40
C ILE A 242 -8.91 -8.32 14.00
N MET A 243 -8.62 -7.31 13.17
CA MET A 243 -8.12 -6.01 13.63
C MET A 243 -9.16 -5.29 14.52
N ALA A 244 -10.44 -5.33 14.17
CA ALA A 244 -11.52 -4.75 14.97
C ALA A 244 -11.68 -5.43 16.34
N ILE A 245 -11.50 -6.76 16.41
CA ILE A 245 -11.52 -7.53 17.66
C ILE A 245 -10.31 -7.14 18.54
N ILE A 246 -9.09 -7.22 18.00
CA ILE A 246 -7.86 -6.94 18.75
C ILE A 246 -7.85 -5.49 19.25
N CYS A 247 -8.24 -4.55 18.39
CA CYS A 247 -8.23 -3.11 18.68
C CYS A 247 -9.51 -2.62 19.36
N ARG A 248 -10.45 -3.53 19.66
CA ARG A 248 -11.71 -3.29 20.38
C ARG A 248 -12.55 -2.16 19.76
N TRP A 249 -12.69 -2.18 18.44
CA TRP A 249 -13.47 -1.20 17.68
C TRP A 249 -14.97 -1.44 17.84
N LYS A 250 -15.53 -0.93 18.94
CA LYS A 250 -16.95 -1.10 19.30
C LYS A 250 -17.92 -0.13 18.62
N ASP A 251 -17.42 0.95 18.00
CA ASP A 251 -18.28 2.03 17.51
C ASP A 251 -17.98 2.43 16.06
N ILE A 252 -18.78 1.88 15.14
CA ILE A 252 -18.75 2.21 13.70
C ILE A 252 -19.24 3.63 13.40
N ARG A 253 -19.97 4.28 14.32
CA ARG A 253 -20.43 5.69 14.16
C ARG A 253 -19.25 6.65 14.07
N LYS A 254 -18.05 6.24 14.49
CA LYS A 254 -16.79 6.94 14.20
C LYS A 254 -16.66 7.31 12.71
N LEU A 255 -17.00 6.43 11.77
CA LEU A 255 -16.93 6.74 10.33
C LEU A 255 -17.95 7.80 9.87
N TYR A 256 -19.00 8.04 10.64
CA TYR A 256 -20.05 9.02 10.34
C TYR A 256 -19.87 10.34 11.12
N ALA A 257 -18.89 10.41 12.03
CA ALA A 257 -18.60 11.62 12.79
C ALA A 257 -18.07 12.73 11.87
N ARG A 258 -18.63 13.95 11.99
CA ARG A 258 -18.10 15.16 11.34
C ARG A 258 -16.68 15.43 11.83
N ILE A 259 -15.86 15.98 10.93
CA ILE A 259 -14.48 16.36 11.24
C ILE A 259 -14.50 17.83 11.68
N ILE A 260 -14.11 18.06 12.93
CA ILE A 260 -13.98 19.41 13.49
C ILE A 260 -12.56 19.90 13.16
N VAL A 261 -12.47 20.89 12.29
CA VAL A 261 -11.21 21.58 11.99
C VAL A 261 -11.02 22.67 13.05
N PRO A 262 -9.90 22.71 13.80
CA PRO A 262 -9.63 23.79 14.72
C PRO A 262 -9.58 25.12 13.97
N VAL A 263 -10.27 26.14 14.49
CA VAL A 263 -10.10 27.51 13.97
C VAL A 263 -8.73 27.98 14.45
N VAL A 264 -7.82 28.24 13.51
CA VAL A 264 -6.59 28.97 13.81
C VAL A 264 -7.03 30.40 14.14
N ALA A 265 -6.91 30.78 15.42
CA ALA A 265 -7.09 32.18 15.80
C ALA A 265 -6.02 33.00 15.07
N PRO A 266 -6.37 34.15 14.46
CA PRO A 266 -5.36 35.03 13.91
C PRO A 266 -4.43 35.47 15.03
N GLU A 267 -3.11 35.44 14.78
CA GLU A 267 -2.15 36.04 15.70
C GLU A 267 -2.54 37.51 15.88
N VAL A 268 -2.87 37.89 17.11
CA VAL A 268 -3.06 39.30 17.46
C VAL A 268 -1.68 39.93 17.34
N SER A 269 -1.47 40.66 16.25
CA SER A 269 -0.31 41.51 16.08
C SER A 269 -0.32 42.54 17.21
N ASP A 270 0.66 42.45 18.13
CA ASP A 270 0.93 43.47 19.14
C ASP A 270 1.42 44.75 18.44
N ALA A 271 0.47 45.53 17.92
CA ALA A 271 0.66 46.78 17.20
C ALA A 271 -0.04 47.94 17.93
N VAL A 272 0.09 47.96 19.26
CA VAL A 272 -0.37 48.97 20.24
C VAL A 272 0.57 48.84 21.46
N ASP A 273 1.24 49.86 21.99
CA ASP A 273 1.40 51.25 21.53
C ASP A 273 2.80 51.79 21.90
N ALA A 274 3.27 52.83 21.19
CA ALA A 274 4.45 53.63 21.56
C ALA A 274 4.37 55.05 20.97
N GLY A 275 3.36 55.79 21.41
CA GLY A 275 3.26 57.25 21.27
C GLY A 275 3.96 58.00 22.40
#